data_AF-A0A354ZFX6-F1
#
_entry.id   AF-A0A354ZFX6-F1
#
_cell.length_a   1.000
_cell.length_b   1.000
_cell.length_c   1.000
_cell.angle_alpha   90.00
_cell.angle_beta   90.00
_cell.angle_gamma   90.00
#
_symmetry.space_group_name_H-M   'P 1'
#
loop_
_entity.id
_entity.type
_entity.pdbx_description
1 polymer ?
#
loop_
_entity_poly.entity_id
_entity_poly.type
_entity_poly.pdbx_seq_one_letter_code
_entity_poly.pdbx_strand_id
1 'polypeptide(L)' 'MRALIVYHSRTGVTENLMRAVGDELESRGHKVEYHRLEPKRPLGYLGAVWAALRRREAELDAVLP' A
#
# COMPACT_ATOMS: atom_id res chain seq x y z
N MET A 1 -2.87 2.43 -23.90
CA MET A 1 -3.08 3.67 -23.11
C MET A 1 -2.05 3.72 -21.98
N ARG A 2 -1.68 4.91 -21.51
CA ARG A 2 -0.76 5.10 -20.38
C ARG A 2 -1.56 5.45 -19.14
N ALA A 3 -1.26 4.78 -18.02
CA ALA A 3 -1.91 5.02 -16.73
C ALA A 3 -0.84 5.37 -15.69
N LEU A 4 -1.09 6.41 -14.88
CA LEU A 4 -0.23 6.81 -13.78
C LEU A 4 -0.94 6.53 -12.46
N ILE A 5 -0.34 5.69 -11.62
CA ILE A 5 -0.84 5.35 -10.29
C ILE A 5 0.00 6.12 -9.26
N VAL A 6 -0.60 7.18 -8.72
CA VAL A 6 -0.02 7.97 -7.64
C VAL A 6 -0.63 7.54 -6.32
N TYR A 7 0.19 7.10 -5.37
CA TYR A 7 -0.32 6.59 -4.10
C TYR A 7 0.59 6.92 -2.93
N HIS A 8 -0.01 6.96 -1.74
CA HIS A 8 0.70 7.07 -0.48
C HIS A 8 0.43 5.82 0.36
N SER A 9 1.50 5.21 0.89
CA SER A 9 1.41 4.03 1.75
C SER A 9 2.29 4.19 2.98
N ARG A 10 1.70 4.00 4.17
CA ARG A 10 2.40 4.01 5.47
C ARG A 10 2.72 2.61 6.00
N THR A 11 1.92 1.62 5.62
CA THR A 11 1.94 0.28 6.23
C THR A 11 2.12 -0.85 5.20
N GLY A 12 2.24 -0.52 3.91
CA GLY A 12 2.41 -1.51 2.82
C GLY A 12 1.10 -2.07 2.26
N VAL A 13 -0.02 -1.97 2.98
CA VAL A 13 -1.33 -2.47 2.49
C VAL A 13 -1.76 -1.76 1.20
N THR A 14 -1.64 -0.43 1.17
CA THR A 14 -1.97 0.35 -0.02
C THR A 14 -1.02 0.03 -1.18
N GLU A 15 0.22 -0.35 -0.90
CA GLU A 15 1.20 -0.73 -1.93
C GLU A 15 0.81 -2.05 -2.61
N ASN A 16 0.36 -3.05 -1.83
CA ASN A 16 -0.16 -4.31 -2.36
C ASN A 16 -1.41 -4.09 -3.22
N LEU A 17 -2.35 -3.24 -2.77
CA LEU A 17 -3.54 -2.90 -3.53
C LEU A 17 -3.20 -2.21 -4.86
N MET A 18 -2.29 -1.23 -4.84
CA MET A 18 -1.90 -0.50 -6.04
C MET A 18 -1.18 -1.40 -7.04
N ARG A 19 -0.40 -2.37 -6.56
CA ARG A 19 0.23 -3.38 -7.41
C ARG A 19 -0.83 -4.26 -8.09
N ALA A 20 -1.80 -4.78 -7.35
CA ALA A 20 -2.88 -5.59 -7.95
C ALA A 20 -3.70 -4.82 -9.00
N VAL A 21 -3.96 -3.53 -8.75
CA VAL A 21 -4.64 -2.65 -9.73
C VAL A 21 -3.78 -2.44 -10.98
N GLY A 22 -2.48 -2.24 -10.82
CA GLY A 22 -1.60 -2.06 -11.96
C GLY A 22 -1.36 -3.35 -12.74
N ASP A 23 -1.27 -4.51 -12.09
CA ASP A 23 -1.19 -5.82 -12.75
C ASP A 23 -2.42 -6.07 -13.64
N GLU A 24 -3.62 -5.69 -13.18
CA GLU A 24 -4.85 -5.76 -13.96
C GLU A 24 -4.89 -4.75 -15.12
N LEU A 25 -4.27 -3.58 -14.97
CA LEU A 25 -4.17 -2.62 -16.05
C LEU A 25 -3.14 -3.06 -17.11
N GLU A 26 -2.03 -3.65 -16.68
CA GLU A 26 -1.02 -4.23 -17.57
C GLU A 26 -1.56 -5.45 -18.32
N SER A 27 -2.36 -6.30 -17.67
CA SER A 27 -3.02 -7.45 -18.32
C SER A 27 -3.94 -7.03 -19.48
N ARG A 28 -4.50 -5.82 -19.41
CA ARG A 28 -5.34 -5.19 -20.45
C ARG A 28 -4.52 -4.42 -21.50
N GLY A 29 -3.19 -4.50 -21.46
CA GLY A 29 -2.29 -3.84 -22.41
C GLY A 29 -2.09 -2.33 -22.13
N HIS A 30 -2.37 -1.87 -20.92
CA HIS A 30 -2.02 -0.51 -20.50
C HIS A 30 -0.58 -0.46 -19.97
N LYS A 31 0.13 0.63 -20.27
CA LYS A 31 1.45 0.89 -19.69
C LYS A 31 1.27 1.66 -18.39
N VAL A 32 1.60 1.05 -17.26
CA VAL A 32 1.39 1.60 -15.93
C VAL A 32 2.70 2.21 -15.40
N GLU A 33 2.60 3.39 -14.80
CA GLU A 33 3.72 4.06 -14.12
C GLU A 33 3.33 4.31 -12.67
N TYR A 34 4.23 4.00 -11.74
CA TYR A 34 3.96 4.11 -10.30
C TYR A 34 4.71 5.29 -9.72
N HIS A 35 4.01 6.10 -8.92
CA HIS A 35 4.62 7.16 -8.12
C HIS A 35 4.18 7.06 -6.67
N ARG A 36 5.12 6.67 -5.81
CA ARG A 36 4.91 6.63 -4.37
C ARG A 36 5.18 8.00 -3.79
N LEU A 37 4.18 8.56 -3.11
CA LEU A 37 4.30 9.80 -2.38
C LEU A 37 4.79 9.52 -0.95
N GLU A 38 5.92 10.13 -0.60
CA GLU A 38 6.41 10.14 0.76
C GLU A 38 5.63 11.17 1.61
N PRO A 39 5.31 10.83 2.87
CA PRO A 39 4.65 11.78 3.74
C PRO A 39 5.61 12.92 4.10
N LYS A 40 5.18 14.17 3.89
CA LYS A 40 5.94 15.39 4.23
C LYS A 40 6.34 15.49 5.71
N ARG A 41 5.70 14.71 6.61
CA ARG A 41 6.07 14.58 8.02
C ARG A 41 6.23 13.10 8.37
N PRO A 42 7.36 12.68 8.96
CA PRO A 42 7.49 11.33 9.51
C PRO A 42 6.44 11.12 10.59
N LEU A 43 5.92 9.89 10.71
CA LEU A 43 4.99 9.52 11.77
C LEU A 43 5.65 9.79 13.11
N GLY A 44 5.02 10.62 13.96
CA GLY A 44 5.39 10.70 15.36
C GLY A 44 5.25 9.32 16.02
N TYR A 45 5.99 9.08 17.10
CA TYR A 45 6.07 7.80 17.82
C TYR A 45 4.73 7.07 17.96
N LEU A 46 3.67 7.79 18.35
CA LEU A 46 2.32 7.25 18.51
C LEU A 46 1.74 6.68 17.21
N GLY A 47 1.95 7.34 16.08
CA GLY A 47 1.48 6.86 14.78
C GLY A 47 2.23 5.62 14.28
N ALA A 48 3.52 5.51 14.61
CA ALA A 48 4.32 4.32 14.31
C ALA A 48 3.88 3.12 15.17
N VAL A 49 3.63 3.35 16.47
CA VAL A 49 3.12 2.32 17.41
C VAL A 49 1.74 1.84 16.99
N TRP A 50 0.83 2.74 16.61
CA TRP A 50 -0.51 2.36 16.14
C TRP A 50 -0.49 1.56 14.83
N ALA A 51 0.42 1.91 13.91
CA ALA A 51 0.64 1.15 12.69
C ALA A 51 1.21 -0.26 12.95
N ALA A 52 2.12 -0.39 13.92
CA ALA A 52 2.68 -1.67 14.33
C ALA A 52 1.64 -2.57 15.01
N LEU A 53 0.78 -2.01 15.87
CA LEU A 53 -0.32 -2.74 16.53
C LEU A 53 -1.30 -3.30 15.51
N ARG A 54 -1.76 -2.50 14.54
CA ARG A 54 -2.67 -3.00 13.48
C ARG A 54 -2.07 -4.08 12.60
N ARG A 55 -0.76 -4.02 12.32
CA ARG A 55 -0.08 -5.06 11.54
C ARG A 55 -0.08 -6.40 12.30
N ARG A 56 0.14 -6.34 13.62
CA ARG A 56 0.12 -7.50 14.50
C ARG A 56 -1.29 -8.07 14.68
N GLU A 57 -2.32 -7.24 14.78
CA GLU A 57 -3.72 -7.69 14.77
C GLU A 57 -4.10 -8.38 13.46
N ALA A 58 -3.69 -7.84 12.30
CA ALA A 58 -3.95 -8.47 11.00
C ALA A 58 -3.21 -9.81 10.84
N GLU A 59 -2.01 -9.95 11.39
CA GLU A 59 -1.27 -11.22 11.44
C GLU A 59 -1.95 -12.24 12.39
N LEU A 60 -2.57 -11.79 13.47
CA LEU A 60 -3.33 -12.63 14.40
C LEU A 60 -4.64 -13.14 13.78
N ASP A 61 -5.37 -12.28 13.07
CA ASP A 61 -6.59 -12.68 12.35
C ASP A 61 -6.30 -13.64 11.19
N ALA A 62 -5.12 -13.55 10.56
CA ALA A 62 -4.70 -14.48 9.51
C ALA A 62 -4.35 -15.89 10.01
N VAL A 63 -4.29 -16.12 11.33
CA VAL A 63 -3.93 -17.40 11.97
C VAL A 63 -5.12 -18.06 12.68
N LEU A 64 -6.35 -17.55 12.53
CA LEU A 64 -7.53 -18.25 13.04
C LEU A 64 -8.05 -19.30 12.03
N PRO A 65 -8.38 -20.52 12.49
CA PRO A 65 -8.66 -21.70 11.67
C PRO A 65 -9.93 -21.62 10.81
#